data_AF-A0A8T0AD86-F1
#
_entry.id   AF-A0A8T0AD86-F1
#
_cell.length_a   1.000
_cell.length_b   1.000
_cell.length_c   1.000
_cell.angle_alpha   90.00
_cell.angle_beta   90.00
_cell.angle_gamma   90.00
#
_symmetry.space_group_name_H-M   'P 1'
#
loop_
_entity.id
_entity.type
_entity.pdbx_description
1 polymer ?
#
loop_
_entity_poly.entity_id
_entity_poly.type
_entity_poly.pdbx_seq_one_letter_code
_entity_poly.pdbx_strand_id
1 'polypeptide(L)'
;MDEVMLKELVLSFLPGLSDETLTSLLNGLQELGVENKEDLALVQEKDIVKYIRPIQCRKLLHGFKGIFSHFTLLTDVPILMKLRKALDKNYNTILKFFQGVNYQGVKDVLATFEPEASDKTAIVLLLLMAYFKEPKDSIVLDVDESIFSLSN
;
A
#
# COMPACT_ATOMS: atom_id res chain seq x y z
N MET A 1 9.83 4.82 -11.02
CA MET A 1 9.99 4.61 -9.58
C MET A 1 11.43 4.94 -9.28
N ASP A 2 11.68 5.83 -8.33
CA ASP A 2 13.05 6.23 -8.00
C ASP A 2 13.86 5.00 -7.55
N GLU A 3 15.12 4.92 -7.98
CA GLU A 3 16.02 3.83 -7.64
C GLU A 3 16.22 3.71 -6.12
N VAL A 4 16.27 4.84 -5.41
CA VAL A 4 16.38 4.90 -3.95
C VAL A 4 15.15 4.27 -3.31
N MET A 5 13.96 4.64 -3.78
CA MET A 5 12.68 4.11 -3.28
C MET A 5 12.56 2.60 -3.51
N LEU A 6 12.98 2.11 -4.68
CA LEU A 6 12.96 0.68 -4.99
C LEU A 6 13.96 -0.09 -4.12
N LYS A 7 15.15 0.47 -3.91
CA LYS A 7 16.18 -0.11 -3.05
C LYS A 7 15.69 -0.26 -1.61
N GLU A 8 15.15 0.80 -1.03
CA GLU A 8 14.57 0.78 0.33
C GLU A 8 13.44 -0.26 0.43
N LEU A 9 12.56 -0.33 -0.56
CA LEU A 9 11.47 -1.29 -0.59
C LEU A 9 11.98 -2.74 -0.60
N VAL A 10 12.94 -3.08 -1.48
CA VAL A 10 13.51 -4.43 -1.52
C VAL A 10 14.19 -4.78 -0.20
N LEU A 11 14.97 -3.85 0.37
CA LEU A 11 15.66 -4.05 1.64
C LEU A 11 14.70 -4.20 2.82
N SER A 12 13.55 -3.52 2.80
CA SER A 12 12.51 -3.70 3.83
C SER A 12 11.97 -5.13 3.90
N PHE A 13 11.97 -5.88 2.79
CA PHE A 13 11.56 -7.28 2.75
C PHE A 13 12.73 -8.25 2.93
N LEU A 14 13.93 -7.83 2.57
CA LEU A 14 15.14 -8.65 2.54
C LEU A 14 16.37 -7.88 3.09
N PRO A 15 16.41 -7.58 4.40
CA PRO A 15 17.42 -6.69 5.00
C PRO A 15 18.85 -7.26 5.00
N GLY A 16 19.03 -8.55 4.70
CA GLY A 16 20.33 -9.24 4.68
C GLY A 16 20.89 -9.51 3.27
N LEU A 17 20.41 -8.81 2.24
CA LEU A 17 20.96 -8.92 0.88
C LEU A 17 22.34 -8.26 0.79
N SER A 18 23.28 -8.89 0.09
CA SER A 18 24.54 -8.22 -0.26
C SER A 18 24.31 -7.15 -1.32
N ASP A 19 25.13 -6.10 -1.31
CA ASP A 19 25.03 -5.00 -2.29
C ASP A 19 25.10 -5.49 -3.74
N GLU A 20 25.94 -6.49 -4.03
CA GLU A 20 26.06 -7.10 -5.37
C GLU A 20 24.77 -7.80 -5.82
N THR A 21 24.14 -8.55 -4.91
CA THR A 21 22.89 -9.26 -5.21
C THR A 21 21.74 -8.27 -5.34
N LEU A 22 21.69 -7.26 -4.47
CA LEU A 22 20.72 -6.17 -4.54
C LEU A 22 20.81 -5.43 -5.86
N THR A 23 22.02 -5.01 -6.27
CA THR A 23 22.24 -4.29 -7.53
C THR A 23 21.80 -5.15 -8.73
N SER A 24 22.15 -6.44 -8.72
CA SER A 24 21.76 -7.37 -9.79
C SER A 24 20.24 -7.53 -9.89
N LEU A 25 19.56 -7.63 -8.74
CA LEU A 25 18.10 -7.72 -8.69
C LEU A 25 17.43 -6.43 -9.15
N LEU A 26 17.92 -5.26 -8.73
CA LEU A 26 17.37 -3.95 -9.13
C LEU A 26 17.48 -3.75 -10.64
N ASN A 27 18.64 -4.03 -11.22
CA ASN A 27 18.83 -4.02 -12.68
C ASN A 27 17.88 -5.02 -13.36
N GLY A 28 17.72 -6.20 -12.79
CA GLY A 28 16.79 -7.20 -13.29
C GLY A 28 15.33 -6.76 -13.29
N LEU A 29 14.90 -6.01 -12.27
CA LEU A 29 13.55 -5.42 -12.20
C LEU A 29 13.39 -4.30 -13.23
N GLN A 30 14.42 -3.48 -13.45
CA GLN A 30 14.41 -2.46 -14.50
C GLN A 30 14.34 -3.07 -15.90
N GLU A 31 15.10 -4.14 -16.17
CA GLU A 31 15.05 -4.88 -17.44
C GLU A 31 13.67 -5.52 -17.70
N LEU A 32 12.94 -5.89 -16.65
CA LEU A 32 11.55 -6.37 -16.76
C LEU A 32 10.55 -5.25 -17.11
N GLY A 33 10.97 -3.99 -17.08
CA GLY A 33 10.11 -2.84 -17.34
C GLY A 33 9.31 -2.37 -16.13
N VAL A 34 9.80 -2.62 -14.90
CA VAL A 34 9.16 -2.10 -13.70
C VAL A 34 9.39 -0.59 -13.61
N GLU A 35 8.35 0.20 -13.88
CA GLU A 35 8.39 1.66 -13.86
C GLU A 35 7.70 2.24 -12.63
N ASN A 36 6.74 1.54 -12.04
CA ASN A 36 5.95 2.02 -10.90
C ASN A 36 5.72 0.91 -9.86
N LYS A 37 5.03 1.24 -8.76
CA LYS A 37 4.79 0.30 -7.66
C LYS A 37 3.76 -0.75 -8.06
N GLU A 38 2.83 -0.40 -8.93
CA GLU A 38 1.77 -1.27 -9.43
C GLU A 38 2.36 -2.41 -10.28
N ASP A 39 3.41 -2.15 -11.05
CA ASP A 39 4.11 -3.16 -11.86
C ASP A 39 4.73 -4.28 -10.99
N LEU A 40 5.17 -3.96 -9.77
CA LEU A 40 5.74 -4.94 -8.84
C LEU A 40 4.75 -6.05 -8.48
N ALA A 41 3.45 -5.77 -8.47
CA ALA A 41 2.42 -6.78 -8.21
C ALA A 41 2.32 -7.82 -9.33
N LEU A 42 2.81 -7.51 -10.53
CA LEU A 42 2.80 -8.38 -11.71
C LEU A 42 4.01 -9.31 -11.80
N VAL A 43 5.09 -9.00 -11.06
CA VAL A 43 6.33 -9.80 -11.05
C VAL A 43 6.03 -11.21 -10.54
N GLN A 44 6.58 -12.21 -11.23
CA GLN A 44 6.42 -13.62 -10.93
C GLN A 44 7.74 -14.24 -10.45
N GLU A 45 7.65 -15.41 -9.83
CA GLU A 45 8.83 -16.12 -9.28
C GLU A 45 9.88 -16.41 -10.36
N LYS A 46 9.44 -16.80 -11.55
CA LYS A 46 10.31 -17.08 -12.70
C LYS A 46 11.16 -15.87 -13.13
N ASP A 47 10.68 -14.64 -12.85
CA ASP A 47 11.33 -13.41 -13.30
C ASP A 47 12.51 -13.05 -12.39
N ILE A 48 12.45 -13.45 -11.11
CA ILE A 48 13.41 -13.05 -10.07
C ILE A 48 14.25 -14.20 -9.47
N VAL A 49 13.90 -15.46 -9.74
CA VAL A 49 14.59 -16.64 -9.20
C VAL A 49 16.05 -16.77 -9.63
N LYS A 50 16.44 -16.08 -10.71
CA LYS A 50 17.84 -15.98 -11.16
C LYS A 50 18.71 -15.07 -10.28
N TYR A 51 18.11 -14.17 -9.51
CA TYR A 51 18.83 -13.16 -8.73
C TYR A 51 18.93 -13.50 -7.25
N ILE A 52 17.94 -14.20 -6.69
CA ILE A 52 17.86 -14.49 -5.25
C ILE A 52 17.35 -15.91 -4.99
N ARG A 53 17.58 -16.43 -3.78
CA ARG A 53 17.16 -17.80 -3.41
C ARG A 53 15.63 -17.92 -3.39
N PRO A 54 15.06 -19.11 -3.63
CA PRO A 54 13.60 -19.30 -3.71
C PRO A 54 12.80 -18.77 -2.53
N ILE A 55 13.33 -18.86 -1.30
CA ILE A 55 12.67 -18.30 -0.11
C ILE A 55 12.68 -16.77 -0.12
N GLN A 56 13.77 -16.15 -0.59
CA GLN A 56 13.87 -14.71 -0.74
C GLN A 56 12.92 -14.22 -1.85
N CYS A 57 12.78 -14.96 -2.96
CA CYS A 57 11.77 -14.69 -3.99
C CYS A 57 10.37 -14.64 -3.40
N ARG A 58 9.98 -15.68 -2.66
CA ARG A 58 8.62 -15.76 -2.08
C ARG A 58 8.37 -14.63 -1.09
N LYS A 59 9.33 -14.28 -0.23
CA LYS A 59 9.23 -13.14 0.69
C LYS A 59 9.03 -11.82 -0.07
N LEU A 60 9.86 -11.58 -1.10
CA LEU A 60 9.81 -10.36 -1.89
C LEU A 60 8.49 -10.21 -2.66
N LEU A 61 8.05 -11.27 -3.36
CA LEU A 61 6.78 -11.26 -4.10
C LEU A 61 5.57 -11.11 -3.20
N HIS A 62 5.64 -11.67 -1.99
CA HIS A 62 4.58 -11.46 -1.00
C HIS A 62 4.53 -9.99 -0.59
N GLY A 63 5.69 -9.38 -0.32
CA GLY A 63 5.79 -7.94 -0.06
C GLY A 63 5.21 -7.08 -1.17
N PHE A 64 5.55 -7.37 -2.43
CA PHE A 64 5.07 -6.63 -3.60
C PHE A 64 3.55 -6.74 -3.81
N LYS A 65 2.97 -7.93 -3.57
CA LYS A 65 1.53 -8.15 -3.72
C LYS A 65 0.73 -7.43 -2.64
N GLY A 66 1.31 -7.21 -1.46
CA GLY A 66 0.66 -6.50 -0.36
C GLY A 66 -0.51 -7.27 0.28
N ILE A 67 -0.97 -6.78 1.43
CA ILE A 67 -1.94 -7.47 2.29
C ILE A 67 -3.30 -7.72 1.60
N PHE A 68 -3.76 -6.78 0.78
CA PHE A 68 -5.05 -6.91 0.10
C PHE A 68 -5.04 -7.98 -0.99
N SER A 69 -3.95 -8.09 -1.75
CA SER A 69 -3.82 -9.13 -2.77
C SER A 69 -3.62 -10.51 -2.12
N HIS A 70 -2.88 -10.58 -1.00
CA HIS A 70 -2.75 -11.82 -0.24
C HIS A 70 -4.10 -12.28 0.34
N PHE A 71 -4.86 -11.37 0.95
CA PHE A 71 -6.21 -11.67 1.43
C PHE A 71 -7.10 -12.20 0.31
N THR A 72 -7.04 -11.55 -0.87
CA THR A 72 -7.80 -11.98 -2.04
C THR A 72 -7.41 -13.38 -2.50
N LEU A 73 -6.11 -13.69 -2.54
CA LEU A 73 -5.63 -15.03 -2.92
C LEU A 73 -6.10 -16.12 -1.94
N LEU A 74 -6.05 -15.86 -0.63
CA LEU A 74 -6.40 -16.85 0.39
C LEU A 74 -7.91 -17.09 0.52
N THR A 75 -8.71 -16.06 0.27
CA THR A 75 -10.15 -16.09 0.57
C THR A 75 -11.03 -16.05 -0.67
N ASP A 76 -10.45 -15.79 -1.85
CA ASP A 76 -11.14 -15.44 -3.08
C ASP A 76 -12.07 -14.22 -2.93
N VAL A 77 -11.83 -13.39 -1.90
CA VAL A 77 -12.58 -12.17 -1.64
C VAL A 77 -11.74 -10.96 -2.03
N PRO A 78 -12.12 -10.21 -3.10
CA PRO A 78 -11.41 -8.99 -3.51
C PRO A 78 -11.71 -7.83 -2.55
N ILE A 79 -11.10 -7.88 -1.35
CA ILE A 79 -11.47 -7.04 -0.20
C ILE A 79 -11.30 -5.55 -0.49
N LEU A 80 -10.24 -5.15 -1.21
CA LEU A 80 -10.01 -3.76 -1.57
C LEU A 80 -11.13 -3.23 -2.48
N MET A 81 -11.57 -4.02 -3.46
CA MET A 81 -12.70 -3.65 -4.32
C MET A 81 -14.00 -3.56 -3.50
N LYS A 82 -14.25 -4.52 -2.61
CA LYS A 82 -15.45 -4.52 -1.76
C LYS A 82 -15.48 -3.32 -0.81
N LEU A 83 -14.34 -2.96 -0.22
CA LEU A 83 -14.20 -1.77 0.62
C LEU A 83 -14.48 -0.49 -0.16
N ARG A 84 -13.83 -0.29 -1.31
CA ARG A 84 -14.08 0.87 -2.19
C ARG A 84 -15.56 1.00 -2.56
N LYS A 85 -16.19 -0.10 -2.98
CA LYS A 85 -17.63 -0.14 -3.31
C LYS A 85 -18.51 0.22 -2.11
N ALA A 86 -18.17 -0.25 -0.91
CA ALA A 86 -18.93 0.06 0.29
C ALA A 86 -18.80 1.54 0.68
N LEU A 87 -17.62 2.13 0.56
CA LEU A 87 -17.39 3.55 0.85
C LEU A 87 -18.10 4.44 -0.17
N ASP A 88 -17.99 4.13 -1.47
CA ASP A 88 -18.67 4.87 -2.53
C ASP A 88 -20.21 4.79 -2.39
N LYS A 89 -20.75 3.60 -2.18
CA LYS A 89 -22.20 3.40 -1.97
C LYS A 89 -22.74 4.22 -0.79
N ASN A 90 -21.94 4.37 0.26
CA ASN A 90 -22.35 5.07 1.48
C ASN A 90 -21.91 6.55 1.51
N TYR A 91 -21.23 7.04 0.46
CA TYR A 91 -20.66 8.38 0.38
C TYR A 91 -21.64 9.47 0.81
N ASN A 92 -22.81 9.53 0.17
CA ASN A 92 -23.80 10.58 0.42
C ASN A 92 -24.34 10.54 1.86
N THR A 93 -24.53 9.36 2.43
CA THR A 93 -25.01 9.19 3.80
C THR A 93 -23.97 9.66 4.80
N ILE A 94 -22.71 9.26 4.59
CA ILE A 94 -21.59 9.63 5.44
C ILE A 94 -21.31 11.14 5.36
N LEU A 95 -21.32 11.71 4.14
CA LEU A 95 -21.11 13.14 3.93
C LEU A 95 -22.17 13.99 4.65
N LYS A 96 -23.45 13.61 4.53
CA LYS A 96 -24.55 14.30 5.24
C LYS A 96 -24.38 14.25 6.75
N PHE A 97 -23.94 13.12 7.29
CA PHE A 97 -23.63 13.02 8.72
C PHE A 97 -22.54 14.01 9.12
N PHE A 98 -21.43 14.04 8.39
CA PHE A 98 -20.29 14.91 8.73
C PHE A 98 -20.54 16.40 8.50
N GLN A 99 -21.43 16.79 7.59
CA GLN A 99 -21.88 18.18 7.45
C GLN A 99 -22.54 18.73 8.73
N GLY A 100 -23.13 17.87 9.56
CA GLY A 100 -23.70 18.26 10.86
C GLY A 100 -22.72 18.24 12.03
N VAL A 101 -21.49 17.76 11.83
CA VAL A 101 -20.50 17.61 12.90
C VAL A 101 -19.74 18.91 13.13
N ASN A 102 -19.80 19.45 14.35
CA ASN A 102 -19.10 20.68 14.73
C ASN A 102 -17.68 20.40 15.27
N TYR A 103 -16.85 19.75 14.45
CA TYR A 103 -15.44 19.49 14.77
C TYR A 103 -14.54 20.11 13.70
N GLN A 104 -13.50 20.85 14.13
CA GLN A 104 -12.68 21.64 13.21
C GLN A 104 -11.98 20.78 12.16
N GLY A 105 -11.39 19.63 12.55
CA GLY A 105 -10.72 18.75 11.59
C GLY A 105 -11.65 18.21 10.50
N VAL A 106 -12.94 17.99 10.81
CA VAL A 106 -13.94 17.59 9.81
C VAL A 106 -14.29 18.75 8.89
N LYS A 107 -14.43 19.98 9.42
CA LYS A 107 -14.69 21.18 8.62
C LYS A 107 -13.54 21.48 7.66
N ASP A 108 -12.30 21.34 8.12
CA ASP A 108 -11.10 21.55 7.31
C ASP A 108 -11.08 20.59 6.12
N VAL A 109 -11.38 19.31 6.38
CA VAL A 109 -11.48 18.26 5.36
C VAL A 109 -12.63 18.55 4.37
N LEU A 110 -13.80 18.97 4.84
CA LEU A 110 -14.92 19.34 3.98
C LEU A 110 -14.62 20.57 3.09
N ALA A 111 -13.80 21.51 3.57
CA ALA A 111 -13.42 22.71 2.81
C ALA A 111 -12.41 22.43 1.69
N THR A 112 -11.67 21.31 1.76
CA THR A 112 -10.63 20.97 0.78
C THR A 112 -11.09 20.27 -0.49
N PHE A 113 -12.34 19.80 -0.56
CA PHE A 113 -12.78 18.97 -1.69
C PHE A 113 -13.87 19.61 -2.54
N GLU A 114 -13.73 19.41 -3.85
CA GLU A 114 -14.76 19.70 -4.82
C GLU A 114 -15.63 18.44 -5.05
N PRO A 115 -16.96 18.53 -4.85
CA PRO A 115 -17.86 17.36 -4.88
C PRO A 115 -17.82 16.53 -6.16
N GLU A 116 -17.50 17.16 -7.31
CA GLU A 116 -17.56 16.52 -8.63
C GLU A 116 -16.17 16.12 -9.18
N ALA A 117 -15.08 16.66 -8.61
CA ALA A 117 -13.72 16.38 -9.08
C ALA A 117 -12.94 15.42 -8.15
N SER A 118 -13.37 15.28 -6.90
CA SER A 118 -12.62 14.58 -5.86
C SER A 118 -13.04 13.11 -5.72
N ASP A 119 -12.09 12.20 -5.45
CA ASP A 119 -12.37 10.78 -5.24
C ASP A 119 -13.19 10.56 -3.96
N LYS A 120 -14.41 10.05 -4.11
CA LYS A 120 -15.36 9.82 -3.01
C LYS A 120 -14.83 8.90 -1.91
N THR A 121 -14.03 7.90 -2.28
CA THR A 121 -13.44 6.97 -1.32
C THR A 121 -12.43 7.70 -0.44
N ALA A 122 -11.54 8.49 -1.06
CA ALA A 122 -10.55 9.29 -0.36
C ALA A 122 -11.21 10.30 0.59
N ILE A 123 -12.26 11.00 0.15
CA ILE A 123 -13.02 11.94 0.99
C ILE A 123 -13.58 11.23 2.23
N VAL A 124 -14.26 10.08 2.05
CA VAL A 124 -14.85 9.34 3.17
C VAL A 124 -13.77 8.88 4.15
N LEU A 125 -12.64 8.36 3.66
CA LEU A 125 -11.53 7.95 4.51
C LEU A 125 -10.99 9.13 5.32
N LEU A 126 -10.74 10.27 4.68
CA LEU A 126 -10.21 11.46 5.35
C LEU A 126 -11.19 12.05 6.37
N LEU A 127 -12.50 12.00 6.10
CA LEU A 127 -13.53 12.39 7.06
C LEU A 127 -13.57 11.48 8.28
N LEU A 128 -13.50 10.15 8.07
CA LEU A 128 -13.46 9.17 9.16
C LEU A 128 -12.22 9.39 10.03
N MET A 129 -11.04 9.54 9.41
CA MET A 129 -9.80 9.80 10.14
C MET A 129 -9.87 11.09 10.95
N ALA A 130 -10.31 12.19 10.33
CA ALA A 130 -10.45 13.46 11.02
C ALA A 130 -11.41 13.34 12.22
N TYR A 131 -12.54 12.68 12.04
CA TYR A 131 -13.53 12.49 13.11
C TYR A 131 -12.99 11.66 14.29
N PHE A 132 -12.26 10.58 14.01
CA PHE A 132 -11.62 9.74 15.03
C PHE A 132 -10.30 10.33 15.57
N LYS A 133 -9.87 11.50 15.06
CA LYS A 133 -8.63 12.18 15.42
C LYS A 133 -7.38 11.36 15.09
N GLU A 134 -7.47 10.53 14.07
CA GLU A 134 -6.34 9.78 13.53
C GLU A 134 -5.43 10.73 12.73
N PRO A 135 -4.10 10.69 12.92
CA PRO A 135 -3.14 11.38 12.07
C PRO A 135 -3.33 10.99 10.60
N LYS A 136 -3.14 11.95 9.67
CA LYS A 136 -3.28 11.67 8.21
C LYS A 136 -2.32 10.58 7.73
N ASP A 137 -1.18 10.44 8.40
CA ASP A 137 -0.16 9.45 8.06
C ASP A 137 -0.47 8.06 8.67
N SER A 138 -1.49 7.93 9.53
CA SER A 138 -1.86 6.65 10.16
C SER A 138 -2.49 5.62 9.21
N ILE A 139 -2.83 6.00 7.97
CA ILE A 139 -3.17 5.02 6.93
C ILE A 139 -1.93 4.25 6.47
N VAL A 140 -0.73 4.83 6.63
CA VAL A 140 0.52 4.13 6.36
C VAL A 140 0.74 3.13 7.49
N LEU A 141 0.55 1.84 7.17
CA LEU A 141 1.03 0.76 8.01
C LEU A 141 2.56 0.76 7.89
N ASP A 142 3.25 1.42 8.83
CA ASP A 142 4.66 1.14 9.04
C ASP A 142 4.76 -0.33 9.46
N VAL A 143 5.54 -1.10 8.70
CA VAL A 143 5.81 -2.49 9.07
C VAL A 143 6.60 -2.44 10.36
N ASP A 144 6.02 -2.96 11.44
CA ASP A 144 6.63 -3.00 12.75
C ASP A 144 8.04 -3.61 12.66
N GLU A 145 9.07 -2.79 12.87
CA GLU A 145 10.49 -3.20 12.78
C GLU A 145 10.80 -4.37 13.72
N SER A 146 10.01 -4.54 14.79
CA SER A 146 10.15 -5.64 15.73
C SER A 146 9.89 -7.02 15.12
N ILE A 147 9.15 -7.12 14.00
CA ILE A 147 8.91 -8.40 13.30
C ILE A 147 10.22 -8.94 12.70
N PHE A 148 11.18 -8.07 12.37
CA PHE A 148 12.50 -8.48 11.87
C PHE A 148 13.53 -8.74 12.99
N SER A 149 13.24 -8.33 14.22
CA SER A 149 14.14 -8.48 15.37
C SER A 149 14.14 -9.87 16.02
N LEU A 150 13.25 -10.77 15.57
CA LEU A 150 13.12 -12.15 16.11
C LEU A 150 13.91 -13.22 15.34
N SER A 151 14.86 -12.84 14.51
CA SER A 151 15.82 -13.79 13.92
C SER A 151 17.26 -13.39 14.19
N ASN A 152 17.74 -13.71 15.39
CA ASN A 152 19.16 -13.93 15.69
C ASN A 152 19.45 -15.44 15.63
#